data_AF-A0A1I5DZN0-F1
#
_entry.id   AF-A0A1I5DZN0-F1
#
_cell.length_a   1.000
_cell.length_b   1.000
_cell.length_c   1.000
_cell.angle_alpha   90.00
_cell.angle_beta   90.00
_cell.angle_gamma   90.00
#
_symmetry.space_group_name_H-M   'P 1'
#
loop_
_entity.id
_entity.type
_entity.pdbx_description
1 polymer ?
#
loop_
_entity_poly.entity_id
_entity_poly.type
_entity_poly.pdbx_seq_one_letter_code
_entity_poly.pdbx_strand_id
1 'polypeptide(L)'
;MKTSWLLSSMLLAGTVTLNAAHAIDLRTGFGGPADYGELSQLPNDDGSSSQLNLPFSLNFFGSNYSTFWANNNGNITFGGPLDVFTPEPFPISGQPMIAPFWADVDTRTGGAVYTASPDANTLIATWNNVGYYNLHNDKVNDFQMTLLNRPDTGAGNFDIEFRYRQLQWTTGDESGGSGGMGGMPAQAGYDAGNNTDFFTLPGSLSSSILQLANTSNVSEATPGLWTMAIRNGKTSDGSSPDAPLLPDVVQADGWHFNFNIQLNQTIFIDPAIVTGYDFIVNSGPNIQSALFPILAGDADGYDIFAFNDATAAYDVDLGHADGGHVFDFGTGGISQFGVRGIDVEAGLDPDNTQAFVTGLTFVSDGAVNMTMTPVPEPEAYALLLAGLGLISAVARRRRS
;
A
#
# COMPACT_ATOMS: atom_id res chain seq x y z
N MET A 1 61.46 23.67 26.86
CA MET A 1 60.19 24.10 27.49
C MET A 1 59.08 23.22 26.93
N LYS A 2 58.28 22.65 27.83
CA LYS A 2 57.18 21.71 27.53
C LYS A 2 55.99 22.51 27.00
N THR A 3 55.33 22.03 25.95
CA THR A 3 53.96 22.45 25.63
C THR A 3 53.16 21.24 25.16
N SER A 4 52.39 20.73 26.12
CA SER A 4 51.24 19.86 25.94
C SER A 4 50.22 20.53 25.01
N TRP A 5 49.63 19.79 24.08
CA TRP A 5 48.39 20.18 23.43
C TRP A 5 47.35 19.09 23.66
N LEU A 6 46.29 19.48 24.37
CA LEU A 6 45.10 18.68 24.62
C LEU A 6 44.43 18.30 23.30
N LEU A 7 44.08 17.01 23.14
CA LEU A 7 43.03 16.63 22.21
C LEU A 7 41.69 17.16 22.74
N SER A 8 41.12 18.13 22.04
CA SER A 8 39.70 18.47 22.17
C SER A 8 38.96 17.64 21.12
N SER A 9 38.35 16.53 21.54
CA SER A 9 37.43 15.75 20.74
C SER A 9 36.12 16.52 20.59
N MET A 10 36.01 17.34 19.54
CA MET A 10 34.71 17.81 19.07
C MET A 10 33.98 16.63 18.41
N LEU A 11 33.07 16.00 19.16
CA LEU A 11 31.99 15.22 18.58
C LEU A 11 31.13 16.20 17.78
N LEU A 12 31.33 16.26 16.47
CA LEU A 12 30.36 16.88 15.57
C LEU A 12 29.26 15.83 15.35
N ALA A 13 28.23 15.88 16.19
CA ALA A 13 26.97 15.20 15.90
C ALA A 13 26.39 15.86 14.65
N GLY A 14 26.70 15.30 13.48
CA GLY A 14 26.02 15.63 12.24
C GLY A 14 24.59 15.14 12.37
N THR A 15 23.65 16.07 12.57
CA THR A 15 22.22 15.79 12.46
C THR A 15 21.94 15.34 11.04
N VAL A 16 21.84 14.02 10.83
CA VAL A 16 21.10 13.48 9.70
C VAL A 16 19.66 13.90 9.94
N THR A 17 19.15 14.84 9.15
CA THR A 17 17.71 15.07 9.08
C THR A 17 17.12 13.87 8.36
N LEU A 18 16.78 12.83 9.12
CA LEU A 18 15.74 11.90 8.72
C LEU A 18 14.49 12.77 8.51
N ASN A 19 14.03 12.94 7.27
CA ASN A 19 12.66 13.42 7.08
C ASN A 19 11.80 12.39 7.80
N ALA A 20 11.16 12.78 8.90
CA ALA A 20 10.09 11.97 9.47
C ALA A 20 9.09 11.78 8.33
N ALA A 21 8.78 10.51 7.99
CA ALA A 21 7.82 10.21 6.95
C ALA A 21 6.49 10.88 7.34
N HIS A 22 6.12 11.91 6.60
CA HIS A 22 4.81 12.54 6.72
C HIS A 22 3.82 11.66 5.96
N ALA A 23 2.66 11.42 6.56
CA ALA A 23 1.52 10.77 5.92
C ALA A 23 1.24 11.38 4.53
N ILE A 24 0.92 10.53 3.56
CA ILE A 24 0.90 10.89 2.14
C ILE A 24 -0.11 12.00 1.85
N ASP A 25 0.30 12.96 1.02
CA ASP A 25 -0.58 14.03 0.58
C ASP A 25 -1.73 13.48 -0.27
N LEU A 26 -2.91 14.09 -0.09
CA LEU A 26 -4.07 13.86 -0.95
C LEU A 26 -3.79 14.44 -2.35
N ARG A 27 -4.31 13.82 -3.41
CA ARG A 27 -4.19 14.34 -4.78
C ARG A 27 -5.02 15.60 -4.95
N THR A 28 -4.43 16.62 -5.57
CA THR A 28 -5.05 17.92 -5.87
C THR A 28 -4.96 18.22 -7.38
N GLY A 29 -5.31 19.43 -7.79
CA GLY A 29 -5.32 19.86 -9.21
C GLY A 29 -6.60 19.47 -9.94
N PHE A 30 -7.65 19.08 -9.22
CA PHE A 30 -8.95 18.71 -9.79
C PHE A 30 -9.93 19.88 -9.85
N GLY A 31 -9.51 21.07 -9.40
CA GLY A 31 -10.35 22.26 -9.38
C GLY A 31 -11.45 22.20 -8.31
N GLY A 32 -12.49 23.00 -8.51
CA GLY A 32 -13.55 23.18 -7.52
C GLY A 32 -13.11 23.99 -6.28
N PRO A 33 -13.95 24.06 -5.23
CA PRO A 33 -13.76 24.98 -4.11
C PRO A 33 -12.52 24.70 -3.24
N ALA A 34 -12.02 23.47 -3.24
CA ALA A 34 -10.91 23.01 -2.41
C ALA A 34 -9.80 22.28 -3.20
N ASP A 35 -9.82 22.38 -4.53
CA ASP A 35 -8.88 21.71 -5.46
C ASP A 35 -8.93 20.17 -5.49
N TYR A 36 -9.95 19.58 -4.84
CA TYR A 36 -10.24 18.13 -4.83
C TYR A 36 -11.37 17.72 -5.79
N GLY A 37 -11.87 18.65 -6.61
CA GLY A 37 -13.02 18.45 -7.48
C GLY A 37 -14.29 19.13 -6.96
N GLU A 38 -15.42 18.67 -7.47
CA GLU A 38 -16.72 19.25 -7.16
C GLU A 38 -17.25 18.78 -5.81
N LEU A 39 -17.99 19.65 -5.13
CA LEU A 39 -18.67 19.30 -3.88
C LEU A 39 -19.72 18.23 -4.16
N SER A 40 -19.58 17.05 -3.56
CA SER A 40 -20.48 15.92 -3.82
C SER A 40 -21.87 16.08 -3.17
N GLN A 41 -21.91 16.80 -2.05
CA GLN A 41 -23.10 16.99 -1.20
C GLN A 41 -22.93 18.20 -0.29
N LEU A 42 -24.04 18.83 0.12
CA LEU A 42 -24.02 19.90 1.12
C LEU A 42 -23.65 19.35 2.51
N PRO A 43 -23.12 20.18 3.42
CA PRO A 43 -22.83 19.79 4.80
C PRO A 43 -24.00 19.06 5.47
N ASN A 44 -23.73 17.88 6.02
CA ASN A 44 -24.73 16.98 6.59
C ASN A 44 -24.08 15.95 7.56
N ASP A 45 -24.88 14.97 7.97
CA ASP A 45 -24.51 13.90 8.92
C ASP A 45 -24.50 12.53 8.22
N ASP A 46 -25.69 12.01 7.88
CA ASP A 46 -25.83 10.67 7.26
C ASP A 46 -26.30 10.72 5.81
N GLY A 47 -26.10 11.87 5.17
CA GLY A 47 -26.49 12.10 3.78
C GLY A 47 -25.54 11.47 2.78
N SER A 48 -25.97 11.52 1.52
CA SER A 48 -25.19 11.05 0.38
C SER A 48 -25.32 12.04 -0.78
N SER A 49 -24.42 11.93 -1.75
CA SER A 49 -24.58 12.59 -3.04
C SER A 49 -25.84 12.09 -3.78
N SER A 50 -26.23 12.78 -4.86
CA SER A 50 -27.03 12.12 -5.90
C SER A 50 -26.27 10.94 -6.51
N GLN A 51 -26.95 10.09 -7.30
CA GLN A 51 -26.25 9.09 -8.12
C GLN A 51 -25.29 9.81 -9.09
N LEU A 52 -24.03 9.39 -9.09
CA LEU A 52 -22.96 9.91 -9.94
C LEU A 52 -22.53 8.85 -10.96
N ASN A 53 -22.03 9.27 -12.11
CA ASN A 53 -21.50 8.36 -13.12
C ASN A 53 -20.04 8.01 -12.83
N LEU A 54 -19.67 6.75 -13.07
CA LEU A 54 -18.27 6.36 -13.15
C LEU A 54 -17.71 6.71 -14.54
N PRO A 55 -16.43 7.12 -14.63
CA PRO A 55 -15.79 7.41 -15.92
C PRO A 55 -15.49 6.15 -16.76
N PHE A 56 -15.52 4.98 -16.12
CA PHE A 56 -15.38 3.66 -16.73
C PHE A 56 -16.31 2.64 -16.05
N SER A 57 -16.57 1.51 -16.72
CA SER A 57 -17.30 0.39 -16.10
C SER A 57 -16.32 -0.48 -15.33
N LEU A 58 -16.59 -0.73 -14.05
CA LEU A 58 -15.78 -1.64 -13.22
C LEU A 58 -16.54 -2.95 -12.97
N ASN A 59 -15.80 -4.06 -12.91
CA ASN A 59 -16.30 -5.39 -12.55
C ASN A 59 -15.93 -5.66 -11.09
N PHE A 60 -16.85 -5.39 -10.18
CA PHE A 60 -16.67 -5.62 -8.76
C PHE A 60 -17.36 -6.93 -8.39
N PHE A 61 -16.56 -7.99 -8.34
CA PHE A 61 -16.98 -9.34 -7.97
C PHE A 61 -18.13 -9.94 -8.81
N GLY A 62 -17.99 -9.81 -10.13
CA GLY A 62 -18.96 -10.33 -11.11
C GLY A 62 -20.10 -9.36 -11.42
N SER A 63 -20.24 -8.28 -10.65
CA SER A 63 -21.21 -7.21 -10.89
C SER A 63 -20.54 -6.04 -11.58
N ASN A 64 -21.12 -5.59 -12.70
CA ASN A 64 -20.61 -4.44 -13.44
C ASN A 64 -21.32 -3.16 -12.99
N TYR A 65 -20.54 -2.15 -12.62
CA TYR A 65 -21.05 -0.85 -12.18
C TYR A 65 -20.57 0.27 -13.09
N SER A 66 -21.48 1.21 -13.38
CA SER A 66 -21.22 2.44 -14.14
C SER A 66 -21.66 3.70 -13.39
N THR A 67 -22.14 3.54 -12.16
CA THR A 67 -22.61 4.62 -11.29
C THR A 67 -22.28 4.31 -9.83
N PHE A 68 -22.22 5.34 -9.00
CA PHE A 68 -21.97 5.21 -7.57
C PHE A 68 -22.65 6.33 -6.77
N TRP A 69 -22.66 6.21 -5.45
CA TRP A 69 -22.99 7.27 -4.51
C TRP A 69 -21.77 7.53 -3.61
N ALA A 70 -21.46 8.80 -3.34
CA ALA A 70 -20.49 9.18 -2.31
C ALA A 70 -21.23 9.49 -1.02
N ASN A 71 -20.97 8.73 0.03
CA ASN A 71 -21.67 8.85 1.31
C ASN A 71 -20.85 9.70 2.29
N ASN A 72 -21.54 10.51 3.11
CA ASN A 72 -20.88 11.38 4.08
C ASN A 72 -19.99 10.58 5.05
N ASN A 73 -20.48 9.40 5.46
CA ASN A 73 -19.84 8.43 6.35
C ASN A 73 -18.66 7.67 5.73
N GLY A 74 -17.88 8.30 4.85
CA GLY A 74 -16.53 7.83 4.47
C GLY A 74 -16.47 6.60 3.56
N ASN A 75 -17.50 6.37 2.75
CA ASN A 75 -17.55 5.27 1.79
C ASN A 75 -18.25 5.67 0.47
N ILE A 76 -17.99 4.90 -0.59
CA ILE A 76 -18.84 4.88 -1.78
C ILE A 76 -19.60 3.57 -1.88
N THR A 77 -20.77 3.62 -2.51
CA THR A 77 -21.65 2.46 -2.71
C THR A 77 -22.16 2.39 -4.14
N PHE A 78 -22.55 1.19 -4.56
CA PHE A 78 -23.00 0.94 -5.93
C PHE A 78 -24.47 0.55 -6.07
N GLY A 79 -25.11 0.12 -4.98
CA GLY A 79 -26.54 -0.27 -4.96
C GLY A 79 -27.51 0.85 -4.61
N GLY A 80 -27.04 1.91 -3.96
CA GLY A 80 -27.84 3.02 -3.46
C GLY A 80 -27.10 3.82 -2.37
N PRO A 81 -27.65 4.96 -1.93
CA PRO A 81 -27.08 5.74 -0.82
C PRO A 81 -27.07 4.90 0.47
N LEU A 82 -26.12 5.20 1.38
CA LEU A 82 -25.99 4.53 2.67
C LEU A 82 -25.94 5.58 3.79
N ASP A 83 -26.90 5.50 4.69
CA ASP A 83 -27.08 6.37 5.87
C ASP A 83 -26.65 5.70 7.19
N VAL A 84 -26.12 4.48 7.12
CA VAL A 84 -25.61 3.76 8.30
C VAL A 84 -24.28 4.38 8.73
N PHE A 85 -24.21 4.85 9.97
CA PHE A 85 -23.07 5.56 10.54
C PHE A 85 -22.17 4.70 11.43
N THR A 86 -22.75 3.78 12.20
CA THR A 86 -21.98 2.81 12.98
C THR A 86 -21.55 1.67 12.06
N PRO A 87 -20.25 1.48 11.83
CA PRO A 87 -19.78 0.45 10.93
C PRO A 87 -20.03 -0.96 11.49
N GLU A 88 -20.32 -1.89 10.59
CA GLU A 88 -20.39 -3.32 10.88
C GLU A 88 -19.18 -4.05 10.26
N PRO A 89 -18.72 -5.18 10.85
CA PRO A 89 -17.67 -5.98 10.24
C PRO A 89 -18.10 -6.53 8.87
N PHE A 90 -17.22 -6.42 7.89
CA PHE A 90 -17.39 -7.13 6.62
C PHE A 90 -17.30 -8.66 6.84
N PRO A 91 -18.05 -9.47 6.08
CA PRO A 91 -18.91 -9.04 4.97
C PRO A 91 -20.36 -8.69 5.38
N ILE A 92 -20.98 -7.79 4.63
CA ILE A 92 -22.35 -7.31 4.74
C ILE A 92 -23.11 -7.69 3.46
N SER A 93 -24.36 -8.14 3.60
CA SER A 93 -25.15 -8.58 2.45
C SER A 93 -25.86 -7.41 1.75
N GLY A 94 -25.85 -7.41 0.42
CA GLY A 94 -26.70 -6.56 -0.41
C GLY A 94 -26.24 -5.10 -0.55
N GLN A 95 -25.10 -4.73 0.02
CA GLN A 95 -24.57 -3.37 -0.03
C GLN A 95 -23.10 -3.36 -0.50
N PRO A 96 -22.83 -3.48 -1.81
CA PRO A 96 -21.49 -3.38 -2.36
C PRO A 96 -20.91 -1.99 -2.09
N MET A 97 -19.73 -1.94 -1.47
CA MET A 97 -19.10 -0.70 -1.02
C MET A 97 -17.57 -0.73 -1.08
N ILE A 98 -16.98 0.45 -1.24
CA ILE A 98 -15.55 0.69 -1.03
C ILE A 98 -15.44 1.80 0.01
N ALA A 99 -14.78 1.50 1.12
CA ALA A 99 -14.76 2.32 2.32
C ALA A 99 -13.32 2.65 2.70
N PRO A 100 -12.75 3.80 2.29
CA PRO A 100 -11.47 4.24 2.84
C PRO A 100 -11.55 4.43 4.36
N PHE A 101 -12.67 4.91 4.91
CA PHE A 101 -12.85 5.09 6.35
C PHE A 101 -14.34 5.20 6.71
N TRP A 102 -15.04 4.09 6.90
CA TRP A 102 -16.46 4.11 7.26
C TRP A 102 -16.66 4.32 8.76
N ALA A 103 -17.18 5.51 9.11
CA ALA A 103 -17.57 5.89 10.45
C ALA A 103 -18.60 7.03 10.41
N ASP A 104 -19.07 7.40 11.60
CA ASP A 104 -20.04 8.46 11.88
C ASP A 104 -19.43 9.86 11.69
N VAL A 105 -19.35 10.28 10.41
CA VAL A 105 -18.73 11.51 9.96
C VAL A 105 -19.75 12.65 10.07
N ASP A 106 -19.31 13.82 10.53
CA ASP A 106 -20.17 15.01 10.56
C ASP A 106 -19.48 16.17 9.85
N THR A 107 -20.13 16.71 8.82
CA THR A 107 -19.62 17.84 8.03
C THR A 107 -20.32 19.18 8.34
N ARG A 108 -21.29 19.20 9.25
CA ARG A 108 -22.12 20.40 9.53
C ARG A 108 -21.35 21.56 10.16
N THR A 109 -20.24 21.29 10.85
CA THR A 109 -19.38 22.32 11.49
C THR A 109 -18.03 22.50 10.81
N GLY A 110 -17.79 21.84 9.69
CA GLY A 110 -16.53 21.90 8.94
C GLY A 110 -16.30 20.64 8.10
N GLY A 111 -15.33 20.71 7.20
CA GLY A 111 -15.03 19.61 6.28
C GLY A 111 -16.06 19.46 5.16
N ALA A 112 -15.72 18.62 4.18
CA ALA A 112 -16.59 18.33 3.04
C ALA A 112 -16.15 17.08 2.29
N VAL A 113 -17.09 16.53 1.51
CA VAL A 113 -16.87 15.41 0.60
C VAL A 113 -16.85 15.89 -0.84
N TYR A 114 -15.78 15.60 -1.57
CA TYR A 114 -15.57 16.00 -2.96
C TYR A 114 -15.45 14.79 -3.87
N THR A 115 -15.80 14.95 -5.14
CA THR A 115 -15.59 13.94 -6.19
C THR A 115 -14.98 14.57 -7.43
N ALA A 116 -14.09 13.85 -8.09
CA ALA A 116 -13.50 14.24 -9.36
C ALA A 116 -13.37 13.05 -10.32
N SER A 117 -13.45 13.33 -11.61
CA SER A 117 -13.07 12.39 -12.67
C SER A 117 -12.25 13.14 -13.71
N PRO A 118 -10.93 13.33 -13.46
CA PRO A 118 -10.08 14.19 -14.29
C PRO A 118 -9.90 13.64 -15.72
N ASP A 119 -10.11 12.34 -15.91
CA ASP A 119 -10.05 11.66 -17.20
C ASP A 119 -11.00 10.43 -17.22
N ALA A 120 -10.97 9.68 -18.32
CA ALA A 120 -11.82 8.51 -18.53
C ALA A 120 -11.41 7.27 -17.72
N ASN A 121 -10.28 7.29 -17.02
CA ASN A 121 -9.71 6.14 -16.30
C ASN A 121 -9.65 6.35 -14.79
N THR A 122 -10.00 7.53 -14.28
CA THR A 122 -9.75 7.90 -12.89
C THR A 122 -11.01 8.46 -12.25
N LEU A 123 -11.44 7.85 -11.15
CA LEU A 123 -12.41 8.43 -10.21
C LEU A 123 -11.70 8.76 -8.90
N ILE A 124 -11.97 9.92 -8.32
CA ILE A 124 -11.51 10.31 -6.98
C ILE A 124 -12.72 10.66 -6.12
N ALA A 125 -12.72 10.21 -4.85
CA ALA A 125 -13.58 10.71 -3.79
C ALA A 125 -12.72 11.14 -2.59
N THR A 126 -12.95 12.34 -2.07
CA THR A 126 -12.13 12.94 -1.01
C THR A 126 -12.98 13.40 0.16
N TRP A 127 -12.65 12.95 1.37
CA TRP A 127 -13.18 13.45 2.63
C TRP A 127 -12.10 14.30 3.27
N ASN A 128 -12.23 15.63 3.14
CA ASN A 128 -11.22 16.58 3.57
C ASN A 128 -11.69 17.34 4.82
N ASN A 129 -10.87 17.30 5.87
CA ASN A 129 -11.08 17.89 7.18
C ASN A 129 -12.43 17.50 7.82
N VAL A 130 -12.83 16.24 7.69
CA VAL A 130 -14.14 15.80 8.20
C VAL A 130 -14.08 15.50 9.70
N GLY A 131 -15.09 16.00 10.42
CA GLY A 131 -15.27 15.80 11.85
C GLY A 131 -16.02 14.51 12.17
N TYR A 132 -16.26 14.30 13.47
CA TYR A 132 -17.04 13.17 13.98
C TYR A 132 -18.32 13.65 14.63
N TYR A 133 -19.36 12.83 14.57
CA TYR A 133 -20.61 13.12 15.25
C TYR A 133 -20.39 13.26 16.77
N ASN A 134 -21.02 14.20 17.48
CA ASN A 134 -22.06 15.13 17.05
C ASN A 134 -21.54 16.58 16.97
N LEU A 135 -21.33 17.09 15.75
CA LEU A 135 -20.88 18.45 15.45
C LEU A 135 -19.44 18.75 15.88
N HIS A 136 -18.60 17.73 16.13
CA HIS A 136 -17.21 17.95 16.56
C HIS A 136 -16.28 18.25 15.41
N ASN A 137 -15.45 19.27 15.57
CA ASN A 137 -14.37 19.63 14.65
C ASN A 137 -13.04 19.89 15.38
N ASP A 138 -12.92 19.48 16.64
CA ASP A 138 -11.68 19.56 17.42
C ASP A 138 -10.62 18.57 16.95
N LYS A 139 -11.07 17.49 16.28
CA LYS A 139 -10.25 16.52 15.56
C LYS A 139 -10.85 16.30 14.19
N VAL A 140 -9.99 16.18 13.18
CA VAL A 140 -10.43 15.99 11.80
C VAL A 140 -9.61 14.91 11.10
N ASN A 141 -10.26 14.20 10.18
CA ASN A 141 -9.64 13.19 9.33
C ASN A 141 -9.54 13.73 7.89
N ASP A 142 -8.48 13.34 7.19
CA ASP A 142 -8.27 13.57 5.76
C ASP A 142 -7.96 12.25 5.07
N PHE A 143 -8.87 11.82 4.22
CA PHE A 143 -8.70 10.60 3.46
C PHE A 143 -9.31 10.71 2.06
N GLN A 144 -8.72 10.00 1.12
CA GLN A 144 -9.09 10.03 -0.28
C GLN A 144 -9.03 8.63 -0.86
N MET A 145 -10.00 8.31 -1.72
CA MET A 145 -10.03 7.11 -2.53
C MET A 145 -9.84 7.48 -4.00
N THR A 146 -9.04 6.69 -4.72
CA THR A 146 -8.97 6.70 -6.18
C THR A 146 -9.33 5.32 -6.72
N LEU A 147 -10.18 5.27 -7.76
CA LEU A 147 -10.36 4.08 -8.60
C LEU A 147 -9.67 4.32 -9.94
N LEU A 148 -8.77 3.42 -10.33
CA LEU A 148 -7.99 3.49 -11.55
C LEU A 148 -8.37 2.35 -12.48
N ASN A 149 -8.87 2.65 -13.68
CA ASN A 149 -9.17 1.66 -14.70
C ASN A 149 -7.90 0.94 -15.17
N ARG A 150 -7.92 -0.38 -15.26
CA ARG A 150 -6.80 -1.22 -15.71
C ARG A 150 -7.14 -2.07 -16.95
N PRO A 151 -7.52 -1.44 -18.08
CA PRO A 151 -7.94 -2.16 -19.28
C PRO A 151 -6.80 -2.96 -19.93
N ASP A 152 -5.56 -2.59 -19.63
CA ASP A 152 -4.33 -3.32 -19.96
C ASP A 152 -4.30 -4.73 -19.36
N THR A 153 -4.97 -4.95 -18.23
CA THR A 153 -5.03 -6.25 -17.53
C THR A 153 -6.34 -7.03 -17.78
N GLY A 154 -7.33 -6.43 -18.44
CA GLY A 154 -8.63 -7.04 -18.66
C GLY A 154 -9.80 -6.06 -18.53
N ALA A 155 -10.91 -6.39 -19.18
CA ALA A 155 -12.11 -5.55 -19.16
C ALA A 155 -12.74 -5.51 -17.75
N GLY A 156 -12.98 -4.30 -17.25
CA GLY A 156 -13.57 -4.07 -15.93
C GLY A 156 -12.59 -4.23 -14.76
N ASN A 157 -11.31 -4.49 -15.02
CA ASN A 157 -10.27 -4.50 -14.00
C ASN A 157 -9.96 -3.09 -13.54
N PHE A 158 -9.64 -2.94 -12.26
CA PHE A 158 -9.31 -1.65 -11.69
C PHE A 158 -8.45 -1.80 -10.43
N ASP A 159 -7.74 -0.73 -10.10
CA ASP A 159 -7.05 -0.58 -8.82
C ASP A 159 -7.83 0.35 -7.91
N ILE A 160 -7.76 0.08 -6.62
CA ILE A 160 -8.26 0.91 -5.53
C ILE A 160 -7.04 1.47 -4.82
N GLU A 161 -7.00 2.78 -4.66
CA GLU A 161 -5.98 3.45 -3.86
C GLU A 161 -6.65 4.25 -2.75
N PHE A 162 -6.19 4.09 -1.52
CA PHE A 162 -6.51 4.96 -0.41
C PHE A 162 -5.29 5.79 0.00
N ARG A 163 -5.53 7.07 0.25
CA ARG A 163 -4.56 8.01 0.81
C ARG A 163 -5.09 8.55 2.12
N TYR A 164 -4.28 8.47 3.17
CA TYR A 164 -4.58 9.02 4.48
C TYR A 164 -3.52 10.09 4.80
N ARG A 165 -3.91 11.36 4.77
CA ARG A 165 -3.02 12.47 5.15
C ARG A 165 -3.03 12.71 6.66
N GLN A 166 -4.18 12.52 7.30
CA GLN A 166 -4.27 12.54 8.76
C GLN A 166 -5.48 11.72 9.23
N LEU A 167 -5.32 11.04 10.36
CA LEU A 167 -6.40 10.40 11.11
C LEU A 167 -6.23 10.75 12.59
N GLN A 168 -7.20 11.45 13.17
CA GLN A 168 -7.18 11.96 14.54
C GLN A 168 -8.32 11.42 15.40
N TRP A 169 -9.36 10.86 14.79
CA TRP A 169 -10.51 10.27 15.48
C TRP A 169 -10.91 8.95 14.83
N THR A 170 -11.54 8.06 15.59
CA THR A 170 -11.98 6.74 15.13
C THR A 170 -13.48 6.51 15.21
N THR A 171 -14.19 7.22 16.08
CA THR A 171 -15.58 6.91 16.44
C THR A 171 -16.39 8.18 16.72
N GLY A 172 -17.63 8.27 16.22
CA GLY A 172 -18.61 9.29 16.61
C GLY A 172 -19.33 8.96 17.92
N ASP A 173 -19.97 9.98 18.52
CA ASP A 173 -20.61 9.88 19.84
C ASP A 173 -21.73 8.83 19.87
N GLU A 174 -22.56 8.72 18.82
CA GLU A 174 -23.69 7.77 18.77
C GLU A 174 -23.20 6.32 18.61
N SER A 175 -22.01 6.14 18.04
CA SER A 175 -21.33 4.85 17.94
C SER A 175 -20.63 4.45 19.26
N GLY A 176 -20.97 5.10 20.37
CA GLY A 176 -20.40 4.87 21.71
C GLY A 176 -19.06 5.57 21.94
N GLY A 177 -18.67 6.49 21.05
CA GLY A 177 -17.45 7.28 21.17
C GLY A 177 -17.54 8.36 22.25
N SER A 178 -16.39 8.80 22.73
CA SER A 178 -16.26 10.00 23.54
C SER A 178 -14.97 10.72 23.16
N GLY A 179 -15.10 11.97 22.70
CA GLY A 179 -13.94 12.74 22.20
C GLY A 179 -13.26 12.11 20.99
N GLY A 180 -14.03 11.38 20.17
CA GLY A 180 -13.56 10.76 18.94
C GLY A 180 -13.03 9.33 19.09
N MET A 181 -13.11 8.71 20.28
CA MET A 181 -12.48 7.41 20.59
C MET A 181 -13.36 6.49 21.45
N GLY A 182 -13.05 5.18 21.46
CA GLY A 182 -13.48 4.22 22.49
C GLY A 182 -14.77 3.43 22.23
N GLY A 183 -15.63 3.87 21.29
CA GLY A 183 -16.83 3.15 20.85
C GLY A 183 -16.54 2.11 19.77
N MET A 184 -17.44 1.95 18.79
CA MET A 184 -17.21 1.17 17.57
C MET A 184 -16.34 1.97 16.57
N PRO A 185 -15.04 1.66 16.42
CA PRO A 185 -14.15 2.41 15.55
C PRO A 185 -14.46 2.18 14.08
N ALA A 186 -13.92 3.04 13.22
CA ALA A 186 -14.10 2.96 11.78
C ALA A 186 -13.73 1.58 11.16
N GLN A 187 -14.37 1.26 10.03
CA GLN A 187 -14.07 0.12 9.17
C GLN A 187 -13.43 0.62 7.88
N ALA A 188 -12.33 0.02 7.42
CA ALA A 188 -11.67 0.40 6.17
C ALA A 188 -11.42 -0.82 5.27
N GLY A 189 -11.62 -0.68 3.96
CA GLY A 189 -11.48 -1.77 2.98
C GLY A 189 -12.57 -1.74 1.91
N TYR A 190 -12.99 -2.92 1.45
CA TYR A 190 -14.09 -3.06 0.50
C TYR A 190 -14.92 -4.32 0.76
N ASP A 191 -16.16 -4.30 0.29
CA ASP A 191 -17.10 -5.41 0.40
C ASP A 191 -17.94 -5.50 -0.87
N ALA A 192 -17.96 -6.67 -1.50
CA ALA A 192 -18.75 -6.92 -2.70
C ALA A 192 -20.26 -6.98 -2.46
N GLY A 193 -20.72 -7.01 -1.20
CA GLY A 193 -22.12 -7.15 -0.85
C GLY A 193 -22.66 -8.58 -1.04
N ASN A 194 -21.79 -9.56 -1.26
CA ASN A 194 -22.17 -10.94 -1.63
C ASN A 194 -21.91 -11.98 -0.53
N ASN A 195 -21.55 -11.53 0.68
CA ASN A 195 -21.20 -12.35 1.86
C ASN A 195 -19.91 -13.19 1.73
N THR A 196 -19.16 -13.06 0.63
CA THR A 196 -17.97 -13.88 0.38
C THR A 196 -16.74 -13.04 0.11
N ASP A 197 -16.88 -12.01 -0.73
CA ASP A 197 -15.76 -11.26 -1.25
C ASP A 197 -15.66 -9.90 -0.56
N PHE A 198 -14.66 -9.78 0.31
CA PHE A 198 -14.38 -8.56 1.05
C PHE A 198 -12.92 -8.51 1.46
N PHE A 199 -12.45 -7.33 1.82
CA PHE A 199 -11.14 -7.10 2.40
C PHE A 199 -11.23 -6.01 3.45
N THR A 200 -10.47 -6.17 4.53
CA THR A 200 -10.40 -5.20 5.62
C THR A 200 -8.96 -4.77 5.84
N LEU A 201 -8.73 -3.47 5.93
CA LEU A 201 -7.42 -2.93 6.24
C LEU A 201 -7.04 -3.17 7.71
N PRO A 202 -5.73 -3.25 8.01
CA PRO A 202 -5.24 -3.44 9.37
C PRO A 202 -5.80 -2.40 10.35
N GLY A 203 -6.20 -2.87 11.53
CA GLY A 203 -6.73 -2.02 12.59
C GLY A 203 -8.20 -1.63 12.44
N SER A 204 -8.91 -2.05 11.38
CA SER A 204 -10.36 -1.88 11.26
C SER A 204 -11.11 -2.33 12.53
N LEU A 205 -12.14 -1.58 12.91
CA LEU A 205 -12.92 -1.76 14.14
C LEU A 205 -12.10 -1.74 15.44
N SER A 206 -10.91 -1.11 15.41
CA SER A 206 -10.07 -0.91 16.59
C SER A 206 -9.45 0.48 16.60
N SER A 207 -8.89 0.90 17.74
CA SER A 207 -8.14 2.17 17.81
C SER A 207 -6.90 2.20 16.91
N SER A 208 -6.39 1.04 16.50
CA SER A 208 -5.23 0.94 15.61
C SER A 208 -5.52 1.40 14.18
N ILE A 209 -6.77 1.66 13.80
CA ILE A 209 -7.09 2.19 12.46
C ILE A 209 -6.42 3.55 12.18
N LEU A 210 -6.08 4.32 13.22
CA LEU A 210 -5.31 5.56 13.06
C LEU A 210 -3.91 5.32 12.48
N GLN A 211 -3.38 4.10 12.61
CA GLN A 211 -2.08 3.74 12.04
C GLN A 211 -2.10 3.65 10.52
N LEU A 212 -3.28 3.60 9.87
CA LEU A 212 -3.36 3.64 8.41
C LEU A 212 -2.70 4.88 7.81
N ALA A 213 -2.61 6.00 8.54
CA ALA A 213 -1.88 7.20 8.13
C ALA A 213 -0.35 7.11 8.31
N ASN A 214 0.13 6.14 9.11
CA ASN A 214 1.55 5.97 9.44
C ASN A 214 2.17 4.72 8.82
N THR A 215 1.36 3.83 8.26
CA THR A 215 1.78 2.60 7.60
C THR A 215 1.27 2.55 6.17
N SER A 216 1.77 1.60 5.40
CA SER A 216 1.47 1.43 3.98
C SER A 216 1.65 -0.04 3.60
N ASN A 217 1.01 -0.47 2.51
CA ASN A 217 1.34 -1.71 1.82
C ASN A 217 2.14 -1.51 0.51
N VAL A 218 2.48 -0.26 0.19
CA VAL A 218 3.29 0.09 -0.98
C VAL A 218 4.76 0.27 -0.57
N SER A 219 5.03 1.22 0.34
CA SER A 219 6.38 1.55 0.79
C SER A 219 6.37 2.27 2.13
N GLU A 220 7.41 2.06 2.95
CA GLU A 220 7.63 2.83 4.19
C GLU A 220 7.86 4.33 3.92
N ALA A 221 8.34 4.67 2.72
CA ALA A 221 8.56 6.06 2.32
C ALA A 221 7.26 6.80 2.00
N THR A 222 6.15 6.08 1.87
CA THR A 222 4.82 6.60 1.53
C THR A 222 3.78 6.18 2.58
N PRO A 223 3.96 6.49 3.88
CA PRO A 223 2.98 6.15 4.89
C PRO A 223 1.63 6.79 4.54
N GLY A 224 0.52 6.11 4.81
CA GLY A 224 -0.80 6.59 4.41
C GLY A 224 -1.25 6.14 3.02
N LEU A 225 -0.37 5.54 2.21
CA LEU A 225 -0.74 5.01 0.89
C LEU A 225 -1.09 3.53 0.97
N TRP A 226 -2.27 3.16 0.48
CA TRP A 226 -2.72 1.79 0.40
C TRP A 226 -3.26 1.49 -0.98
N THR A 227 -2.82 0.40 -1.60
CA THR A 227 -3.28 -0.03 -2.91
C THR A 227 -3.83 -1.44 -2.87
N MET A 228 -4.91 -1.69 -3.61
CA MET A 228 -5.50 -3.01 -3.81
C MET A 228 -5.90 -3.15 -5.27
N ALA A 229 -5.81 -4.36 -5.81
CA ALA A 229 -6.14 -4.63 -7.20
C ALA A 229 -7.34 -5.58 -7.29
N ILE A 230 -8.32 -5.23 -8.13
CA ILE A 230 -9.46 -6.08 -8.49
C ILE A 230 -9.30 -6.52 -9.95
N ARG A 231 -9.32 -7.84 -10.15
CA ARG A 231 -8.99 -8.47 -11.44
C ARG A 231 -10.02 -9.53 -11.78
N ASN A 232 -10.61 -9.43 -12.96
CA ASN A 232 -11.66 -10.31 -13.45
C ASN A 232 -12.83 -10.49 -12.46
N GLY A 233 -13.13 -9.44 -11.66
CA GLY A 233 -14.12 -9.51 -10.60
C GLY A 233 -13.71 -10.43 -9.46
N LYS A 234 -12.44 -10.41 -9.07
CA LYS A 234 -11.90 -11.09 -7.89
C LYS A 234 -10.86 -10.21 -7.20
N THR A 235 -10.58 -10.51 -5.93
CA THR A 235 -9.41 -9.97 -5.25
C THR A 235 -8.16 -10.39 -6.02
N SER A 236 -7.09 -9.61 -5.90
CA SER A 236 -5.79 -10.17 -6.23
C SER A 236 -5.51 -11.27 -5.22
N ASP A 237 -5.66 -12.51 -5.68
CA ASP A 237 -5.65 -13.74 -4.89
C ASP A 237 -4.35 -14.53 -5.11
N GLY A 238 -3.40 -13.93 -5.82
CA GLY A 238 -2.15 -14.56 -6.22
C GLY A 238 -2.32 -15.69 -7.23
N SER A 239 -3.49 -15.85 -7.86
CA SER A 239 -3.72 -16.97 -8.79
C SER A 239 -3.04 -16.79 -10.16
N SER A 240 -2.63 -15.58 -10.51
CA SER A 240 -1.99 -15.27 -11.80
C SER A 240 -1.06 -14.05 -11.69
N PRO A 241 -0.13 -13.86 -12.66
CA PRO A 241 0.68 -12.66 -12.73
C PRO A 241 -0.14 -11.36 -12.82
N ASP A 242 -1.35 -11.43 -13.41
CA ASP A 242 -2.23 -10.28 -13.56
C ASP A 242 -3.01 -9.95 -12.27
N ALA A 243 -3.00 -10.85 -11.28
CA ALA A 243 -3.69 -10.75 -9.99
C ALA A 243 -2.78 -11.16 -8.81
N PRO A 244 -1.59 -10.56 -8.64
CA PRO A 244 -0.63 -10.96 -7.62
C PRO A 244 -1.05 -10.48 -6.22
N LEU A 245 -0.71 -11.23 -5.19
CA LEU A 245 -0.82 -10.74 -3.83
C LEU A 245 0.10 -9.53 -3.64
N LEU A 246 -0.47 -8.43 -3.16
CA LEU A 246 0.29 -7.30 -2.67
C LEU A 246 0.71 -7.56 -1.21
N PRO A 247 1.72 -6.84 -0.69
CA PRO A 247 2.09 -6.92 0.72
C PRO A 247 0.89 -6.65 1.63
N ASP A 248 0.80 -7.32 2.76
CA ASP A 248 -0.17 -6.97 3.79
C ASP A 248 0.22 -5.66 4.48
N VAL A 249 1.53 -5.49 4.69
CA VAL A 249 2.13 -4.32 5.32
C VAL A 249 3.61 -4.22 4.93
N VAL A 250 4.11 -3.00 4.82
CA VAL A 250 5.55 -2.72 4.70
C VAL A 250 6.09 -2.31 6.06
N GLN A 251 7.20 -2.93 6.45
CA GLN A 251 7.93 -2.67 7.68
C GLN A 251 9.43 -2.52 7.37
N ALA A 252 10.22 -2.16 8.40
CA ALA A 252 11.62 -1.78 8.21
C ALA A 252 12.50 -2.94 7.73
N ASP A 253 12.04 -4.17 7.95
CA ASP A 253 12.65 -5.42 7.51
C ASP A 253 12.13 -5.89 6.13
N GLY A 254 11.13 -5.23 5.55
CA GLY A 254 10.67 -5.47 4.19
C GLY A 254 9.16 -5.55 4.01
N TRP A 255 8.74 -6.18 2.91
CA TRP A 255 7.34 -6.43 2.58
C TRP A 255 6.88 -7.75 3.19
N HIS A 256 5.80 -7.72 3.95
CA HIS A 256 5.26 -8.91 4.63
C HIS A 256 4.03 -9.44 3.91
N PHE A 257 3.98 -10.75 3.74
CA PHE A 257 2.87 -11.45 3.09
C PHE A 257 2.39 -12.62 3.94
N ASN A 258 1.07 -12.79 4.00
CA ASN A 258 0.38 -13.88 4.67
C ASN A 258 -0.65 -14.50 3.72
N PHE A 259 -0.50 -15.79 3.42
CA PHE A 259 -1.44 -16.49 2.55
C PHE A 259 -1.49 -17.98 2.86
N ASN A 260 -2.48 -18.67 2.29
CA ASN A 260 -2.57 -20.12 2.31
C ASN A 260 -2.23 -20.67 0.93
N ILE A 261 -1.46 -21.76 0.89
CA ILE A 261 -1.09 -22.45 -0.34
C ILE A 261 -1.65 -23.88 -0.36
N GLN A 262 -2.08 -24.33 -1.53
CA GLN A 262 -2.34 -25.74 -1.83
C GLN A 262 -1.15 -26.37 -2.55
N LEU A 263 -0.95 -27.68 -2.37
CA LEU A 263 0.13 -28.39 -3.05
C LEU A 263 0.02 -28.24 -4.58
N ASN A 264 1.15 -27.93 -5.24
CA ASN A 264 1.26 -27.63 -6.68
C ASN A 264 0.56 -26.34 -7.15
N GLN A 265 0.10 -25.50 -6.22
CA GLN A 265 -0.36 -24.16 -6.56
C GLN A 265 0.86 -23.23 -6.72
N THR A 266 0.85 -22.43 -7.80
CA THR A 266 1.70 -21.24 -7.88
C THR A 266 0.95 -20.06 -7.29
N ILE A 267 1.58 -19.34 -6.36
CA ILE A 267 1.09 -18.06 -5.87
C ILE A 267 1.96 -16.94 -6.44
N PHE A 268 1.33 -15.93 -7.00
CA PHE A 268 2.01 -14.74 -7.50
C PHE A 268 1.97 -13.67 -6.42
N ILE A 269 3.13 -13.09 -6.11
CA ILE A 269 3.28 -11.98 -5.18
C ILE A 269 3.99 -10.83 -5.89
N ASP A 270 3.69 -9.60 -5.49
CA ASP A 270 4.30 -8.41 -6.10
C ASP A 270 4.63 -7.36 -5.04
N PRO A 271 5.91 -7.18 -4.68
CA PRO A 271 6.37 -6.03 -3.90
C PRO A 271 6.61 -4.81 -4.80
N ALA A 272 6.89 -3.66 -4.19
CA ALA A 272 7.45 -2.54 -4.95
C ALA A 272 8.85 -2.89 -5.51
N ILE A 273 9.20 -2.33 -6.68
CA ILE A 273 10.44 -2.69 -7.39
C ILE A 273 11.71 -2.11 -6.75
N VAL A 274 12.73 -2.97 -6.58
CA VAL A 274 14.09 -2.62 -6.16
C VAL A 274 15.11 -3.51 -6.88
N THR A 275 16.40 -3.24 -6.67
CA THR A 275 17.54 -3.90 -7.36
C THR A 275 17.83 -5.33 -6.94
N GLY A 276 17.13 -5.82 -5.92
CA GLY A 276 17.27 -7.18 -5.43
C GLY A 276 16.36 -7.42 -4.25
N TYR A 277 16.14 -8.70 -3.96
CA TYR A 277 15.27 -9.14 -2.88
C TYR A 277 15.89 -10.30 -2.12
N ASP A 278 15.68 -10.33 -0.82
CA ASP A 278 15.89 -11.51 0.01
C ASP A 278 14.52 -12.05 0.42
N PHE A 279 14.17 -13.23 -0.09
CA PHE A 279 12.94 -13.94 0.21
C PHE A 279 13.14 -14.79 1.46
N ILE A 280 12.26 -14.64 2.45
CA ILE A 280 12.36 -15.31 3.75
C ILE A 280 11.00 -15.89 4.13
N VAL A 281 10.91 -17.22 4.27
CA VAL A 281 9.77 -17.89 4.89
C VAL A 281 9.97 -17.86 6.40
N ASN A 282 9.24 -17.00 7.10
CA ASN A 282 9.30 -16.90 8.56
C ASN A 282 8.59 -18.07 9.24
N SER A 283 7.49 -18.54 8.64
CA SER A 283 6.79 -19.77 9.05
C SER A 283 5.98 -20.36 7.89
N GLY A 284 5.85 -21.68 7.87
CA GLY A 284 5.12 -22.41 6.83
C GLY A 284 6.02 -23.38 6.03
N PRO A 285 5.51 -23.94 4.92
CA PRO A 285 6.31 -24.77 4.01
C PRO A 285 7.44 -23.98 3.32
N ASN A 286 8.51 -24.70 2.96
CA ASN A 286 9.60 -24.13 2.13
C ASN A 286 9.13 -23.85 0.70
N ILE A 287 9.79 -22.87 0.07
CA ILE A 287 9.60 -22.53 -1.35
C ILE A 287 10.26 -23.63 -2.20
N GLN A 288 9.49 -24.25 -3.08
CA GLN A 288 9.96 -25.30 -3.98
C GLN A 288 10.54 -24.71 -5.27
N SER A 289 9.89 -23.71 -5.86
CA SER A 289 10.38 -23.05 -7.08
C SER A 289 9.93 -21.60 -7.16
N ALA A 290 10.64 -20.81 -7.95
CA ALA A 290 10.32 -19.43 -8.25
C ALA A 290 10.26 -19.19 -9.76
N LEU A 291 9.26 -18.43 -10.21
CA LEU A 291 9.09 -17.94 -11.57
C LEU A 291 9.24 -16.42 -11.52
N PHE A 292 10.36 -15.93 -12.04
CA PHE A 292 10.63 -14.49 -12.09
C PHE A 292 10.02 -13.86 -13.34
N PRO A 293 9.59 -12.59 -13.27
CA PRO A 293 8.95 -11.92 -14.40
C PRO A 293 9.94 -11.69 -15.55
N ILE A 294 9.41 -11.35 -16.73
CA ILE A 294 10.21 -10.79 -17.82
C ILE A 294 10.16 -9.27 -17.68
N LEU A 295 11.28 -8.63 -17.35
CA LEU A 295 11.35 -7.18 -17.27
C LEU A 295 11.85 -6.58 -18.59
N ALA A 296 11.18 -5.54 -19.06
CA ALA A 296 11.56 -4.86 -20.29
C ALA A 296 12.82 -4.01 -20.06
N GLY A 297 14.00 -4.53 -20.41
CA GLY A 297 15.28 -3.84 -20.23
C GLY A 297 16.31 -4.68 -19.49
N ASP A 298 15.86 -5.68 -18.75
CA ASP A 298 16.68 -6.67 -18.05
C ASP A 298 16.72 -7.94 -18.93
N ALA A 299 17.75 -8.02 -19.78
CA ALA A 299 17.90 -9.11 -20.74
C ALA A 299 18.85 -10.20 -20.24
N ASP A 300 19.58 -9.92 -19.16
CA ASP A 300 20.59 -10.78 -18.58
C ASP A 300 20.09 -11.61 -17.41
N GLY A 301 18.88 -11.36 -16.88
CA GLY A 301 18.21 -12.27 -15.95
C GLY A 301 18.66 -12.09 -14.51
N TYR A 302 18.45 -13.12 -13.68
CA TYR A 302 18.60 -13.00 -12.23
C TYR A 302 19.61 -13.98 -11.66
N ASP A 303 20.48 -13.48 -10.78
CA ASP A 303 21.40 -14.32 -10.01
C ASP A 303 20.78 -14.71 -8.67
N ILE A 304 20.83 -16.00 -8.34
CA ILE A 304 20.12 -16.61 -7.22
C ILE A 304 21.12 -17.12 -6.18
N PHE A 305 20.93 -16.73 -4.92
CA PHE A 305 21.83 -17.07 -3.81
C PHE A 305 21.08 -17.73 -2.65
N ALA A 306 21.66 -18.72 -2.00
CA ALA A 306 21.17 -19.26 -0.73
C ALA A 306 21.73 -18.45 0.45
N PHE A 307 20.97 -18.40 1.54
CA PHE A 307 21.48 -17.90 2.82
C PHE A 307 22.51 -18.87 3.43
N ASN A 308 23.61 -18.33 3.91
CA ASN A 308 24.69 -19.07 4.55
C ASN A 308 24.74 -18.77 6.05
N ASP A 309 24.35 -19.74 6.87
CA ASP A 309 24.34 -19.59 8.33
C ASP A 309 25.73 -19.30 8.93
N ALA A 310 26.81 -19.72 8.25
CA ALA A 310 28.17 -19.52 8.74
C ALA A 310 28.65 -18.06 8.57
N THR A 311 28.20 -17.38 7.51
CA THR A 311 28.57 -16.00 7.20
C THR A 311 27.46 -14.99 7.47
N ALA A 312 26.24 -15.48 7.75
CA ALA A 312 25.02 -14.69 7.88
C ALA A 312 24.76 -13.81 6.65
N ALA A 313 24.99 -14.36 5.46
CA ALA A 313 24.86 -13.64 4.18
C ALA A 313 24.30 -14.53 3.07
N TYR A 314 23.71 -13.90 2.05
CA TYR A 314 23.31 -14.56 0.80
C TYR A 314 24.51 -14.67 -0.15
N ASP A 315 25.44 -15.58 0.14
CA ASP A 315 26.72 -15.70 -0.55
C ASP A 315 26.98 -17.10 -1.17
N VAL A 316 26.01 -18.00 -1.09
CA VAL A 316 26.07 -19.32 -1.72
C VAL A 316 25.36 -19.26 -3.07
N ASP A 317 26.12 -19.20 -4.15
CA ASP A 317 25.60 -19.21 -5.52
C ASP A 317 24.79 -20.49 -5.80
N LEU A 318 23.50 -20.32 -6.13
CA LEU A 318 22.59 -21.39 -6.55
C LEU A 318 22.48 -21.47 -8.07
N GLY A 319 22.87 -20.42 -8.79
CA GLY A 319 22.83 -20.33 -10.25
C GLY A 319 22.07 -19.12 -10.75
N HIS A 320 21.67 -19.21 -12.01
CA HIS A 320 21.10 -18.13 -12.79
C HIS A 320 19.69 -18.49 -13.30
N ALA A 321 18.79 -17.52 -13.34
CA ALA A 321 17.41 -17.66 -13.81
C ALA A 321 17.07 -16.61 -14.87
N ASP A 322 16.75 -17.07 -16.09
CA ASP A 322 16.18 -16.21 -17.13
C ASP A 322 14.75 -15.78 -16.75
N GLY A 323 14.39 -14.52 -17.04
CA GLY A 323 13.01 -14.05 -16.90
C GLY A 323 12.01 -14.96 -17.62
N GLY A 324 10.86 -15.23 -17.00
CA GLY A 324 9.82 -16.12 -17.52
C GLY A 324 10.13 -17.62 -17.41
N HIS A 325 11.26 -18.01 -16.80
CA HIS A 325 11.60 -19.41 -16.54
C HIS A 325 11.54 -19.74 -15.04
N VAL A 326 11.19 -21.00 -14.76
CA VAL A 326 11.10 -21.51 -13.39
C VAL A 326 12.49 -21.92 -12.90
N PHE A 327 12.90 -21.38 -11.76
CA PHE A 327 14.04 -21.83 -10.99
C PHE A 327 13.59 -22.82 -9.90
N ASP A 328 14.05 -24.08 -9.97
CA ASP A 328 13.67 -25.16 -9.06
C ASP A 328 14.72 -25.35 -7.95
N PHE A 329 14.32 -25.21 -6.69
CA PHE A 329 15.19 -25.41 -5.52
C PHE A 329 15.29 -26.89 -5.09
N GLY A 330 14.62 -27.79 -5.81
CA GLY A 330 14.61 -29.22 -5.56
C GLY A 330 13.55 -29.65 -4.54
N THR A 331 13.50 -30.96 -4.27
CA THR A 331 12.39 -31.58 -3.53
C THR A 331 12.24 -31.15 -2.07
N GLY A 332 13.31 -30.62 -1.45
CA GLY A 332 13.27 -30.09 -0.09
C GLY A 332 12.88 -28.61 0.00
N GLY A 333 12.84 -27.93 -1.16
CA GLY A 333 12.72 -26.50 -1.25
C GLY A 333 13.81 -25.74 -0.48
N ILE A 334 13.59 -24.44 -0.33
CA ILE A 334 14.42 -23.54 0.44
C ILE A 334 13.56 -22.60 1.29
N SER A 335 14.01 -22.27 2.49
CA SER A 335 13.31 -21.31 3.36
C SER A 335 13.74 -19.87 3.11
N GLN A 336 14.94 -19.65 2.56
CA GLN A 336 15.48 -18.32 2.28
C GLN A 336 16.34 -18.32 1.02
N PHE A 337 16.13 -17.36 0.12
CA PHE A 337 17.01 -17.14 -1.04
C PHE A 337 17.07 -15.65 -1.41
N GLY A 338 18.18 -15.24 -1.99
CA GLY A 338 18.42 -13.91 -2.50
C GLY A 338 18.35 -13.87 -4.03
N VAL A 339 17.81 -12.79 -4.57
CA VAL A 339 17.75 -12.43 -5.99
C VAL A 339 18.56 -11.15 -6.18
N ARG A 340 19.44 -11.13 -7.17
CA ARG A 340 20.28 -9.98 -7.56
C ARG A 340 20.24 -9.78 -9.08
N GLY A 341 20.73 -8.63 -9.53
CA GLY A 341 20.89 -8.32 -10.95
C GLY A 341 19.67 -7.64 -11.58
N ILE A 342 18.70 -7.17 -10.79
CA ILE A 342 17.51 -6.49 -11.32
C ILE A 342 17.92 -5.11 -11.86
N ASP A 343 17.87 -4.94 -13.19
CA ASP A 343 18.31 -3.70 -13.84
C ASP A 343 17.34 -2.52 -13.54
N VAL A 344 17.89 -1.43 -12.99
CA VAL A 344 17.17 -0.18 -12.70
C VAL A 344 16.83 0.64 -13.94
N GLU A 345 17.52 0.42 -15.05
CA GLU A 345 17.29 1.13 -16.31
C GLU A 345 16.08 0.58 -17.09
N ALA A 346 15.45 -0.51 -16.62
CA ALA A 346 14.24 -1.12 -17.19
C ALA A 346 12.94 -0.31 -16.98
N GLY A 347 13.02 0.93 -16.49
CA GLY A 347 11.86 1.81 -16.31
C GLY A 347 11.14 1.59 -14.98
N LEU A 348 11.91 1.53 -13.88
CA LEU A 348 11.39 1.36 -12.53
C LEU A 348 10.51 2.55 -12.12
N ASP A 349 9.20 2.34 -12.14
CA ASP A 349 8.26 3.18 -11.42
C ASP A 349 8.00 2.54 -10.05
N PRO A 350 8.53 3.10 -8.93
CA PRO A 350 8.32 2.55 -7.60
C PRO A 350 6.85 2.61 -7.14
N ASP A 351 5.98 3.34 -7.85
CA ASP A 351 4.55 3.39 -7.61
C ASP A 351 3.76 2.37 -8.48
N ASN A 352 4.44 1.61 -9.34
CA ASN A 352 3.81 0.58 -10.17
C ASN A 352 3.64 -0.75 -9.40
N THR A 353 2.38 -1.06 -9.07
CA THR A 353 1.94 -2.28 -8.36
C THR A 353 1.93 -3.56 -9.21
N GLN A 354 2.79 -3.64 -10.23
CA GLN A 354 3.04 -4.83 -11.06
C GLN A 354 4.51 -4.93 -11.50
N ALA A 355 5.42 -4.33 -10.74
CA ALA A 355 6.77 -4.10 -11.22
C ALA A 355 7.68 -5.34 -11.09
N PHE A 356 7.45 -6.25 -10.14
CA PHE A 356 8.24 -7.49 -10.00
C PHE A 356 7.40 -8.70 -9.56
N VAL A 357 6.39 -9.05 -10.37
CA VAL A 357 5.47 -10.16 -10.04
C VAL A 357 6.20 -11.51 -10.07
N THR A 358 6.43 -12.09 -8.89
CA THR A 358 7.12 -13.36 -8.71
C THR A 358 6.13 -14.49 -8.41
N GLY A 359 6.15 -15.56 -9.20
CA GLY A 359 5.40 -16.78 -8.92
C GLY A 359 6.17 -17.74 -8.03
N LEU A 360 5.60 -18.20 -6.93
CA LEU A 360 6.22 -19.14 -5.99
C LEU A 360 5.40 -20.42 -5.87
N THR A 361 6.06 -21.58 -5.81
CA THR A 361 5.44 -22.84 -5.39
C THR A 361 6.05 -23.32 -4.07
N PHE A 362 5.34 -24.20 -3.35
CA PHE A 362 5.72 -24.65 -2.02
C PHE A 362 5.70 -26.18 -1.92
N VAL A 363 6.57 -26.73 -1.08
CA VAL A 363 6.77 -28.19 -0.94
C VAL A 363 5.57 -28.94 -0.32
N SER A 364 4.67 -28.22 0.36
CA SER A 364 3.41 -28.74 0.90
C SER A 364 2.35 -27.65 0.96
N ASP A 365 1.11 -28.05 1.24
CA ASP A 365 0.04 -27.12 1.59
C ASP A 365 0.24 -26.53 3.00
N GLY A 366 -0.39 -25.38 3.24
CA GLY A 366 -0.37 -24.73 4.56
C GLY A 366 -0.43 -23.21 4.51
N ALA A 367 -0.49 -22.60 5.69
CA ALA A 367 -0.32 -21.16 5.86
C ALA A 367 1.17 -20.79 5.73
N VAL A 368 1.44 -19.71 5.01
CA VAL A 368 2.77 -19.13 4.80
C VAL A 368 2.77 -17.71 5.35
N ASN A 369 3.74 -17.41 6.21
CA ASN A 369 4.13 -16.04 6.53
C ASN A 369 5.54 -15.84 5.98
N MET A 370 5.70 -14.85 5.11
CA MET A 370 6.96 -14.56 4.46
C MET A 370 7.26 -13.06 4.43
N THR A 371 8.56 -12.76 4.39
CA THR A 371 9.09 -11.41 4.22
C THR A 371 9.92 -11.37 2.95
N MET A 372 9.78 -10.29 2.18
CA MET A 372 10.72 -9.93 1.12
C MET A 372 11.48 -8.69 1.57
N THR A 373 12.78 -8.82 1.81
CA THR A 373 13.64 -7.70 2.22
C THR A 373 14.28 -7.06 0.99
N PRO A 374 14.21 -5.73 0.81
CA PRO A 374 14.87 -5.06 -0.32
C PRO A 374 16.39 -5.08 -0.21
N VAL A 375 17.07 -5.25 -1.34
CA VAL A 375 18.53 -5.19 -1.46
C VAL A 375 18.92 -4.08 -2.46
N PRO A 376 19.25 -2.86 -1.97
CA PRO A 376 19.68 -1.74 -2.81
C PRO A 376 21.06 -1.96 -3.43
N GLU A 377 21.31 -1.41 -4.63
CA GLU A 377 22.65 -1.38 -5.25
C GLU A 377 23.70 -0.72 -4.33
N PRO A 378 24.95 -1.22 -4.30
CA PRO A 378 26.04 -0.63 -3.52
C PRO A 378 26.32 0.84 -3.86
N GLU A 379 26.00 1.30 -5.07
CA GLU A 379 26.21 2.70 -5.47
C GLU A 379 25.27 3.70 -4.75
N ALA A 380 24.13 3.26 -4.21
CA ALA A 380 23.30 4.09 -3.34
C ALA A 380 24.06 4.48 -2.05
N TYR A 381 24.89 3.57 -1.52
CA TYR A 381 25.80 3.88 -0.42
C TYR A 381 26.97 4.76 -0.85
N ALA A 382 27.50 4.57 -2.08
CA ALA A 382 28.61 5.35 -2.59
C ALA A 382 28.23 6.80 -2.91
N LEU A 383 27.03 7.06 -3.46
CA LEU A 383 26.52 8.42 -3.72
C LEU A 383 26.14 9.15 -2.43
N LEU A 384 25.62 8.45 -1.42
CA LEU A 384 25.43 8.99 -0.07
C LEU A 384 26.78 9.43 0.54
N LEU A 385 27.82 8.60 0.42
CA LEU A 385 29.17 8.89 0.91
C LEU A 385 29.91 9.95 0.06
N ALA A 386 29.73 9.95 -1.25
CA ALA A 386 30.32 10.92 -2.18
C ALA A 386 29.65 12.29 -2.10
N GLY A 387 28.33 12.34 -1.88
CA GLY A 387 27.58 13.57 -1.58
C GLY A 387 28.07 14.24 -0.30
N LEU A 388 28.31 13.45 0.76
CA LEU A 388 28.95 13.92 2.00
C LEU A 388 30.40 14.37 1.76
N GLY A 389 31.15 13.70 0.88
CA GLY A 389 32.52 14.07 0.49
C GLY A 389 32.62 15.38 -0.30
N LEU A 390 31.69 15.63 -1.22
CA LEU A 390 31.62 16.86 -2.03
C LEU A 390 31.21 18.08 -1.19
N ILE A 391 30.26 17.92 -0.26
CA ILE A 391 29.88 18.97 0.70
C ILE A 391 31.08 19.35 1.58
N SER A 392 31.89 18.36 1.98
CA SER A 392 33.13 18.56 2.75
C SER A 392 34.19 19.35 1.96
N ALA A 393 34.34 19.08 0.66
CA ALA A 393 35.29 19.78 -0.21
C ALA A 393 34.86 21.22 -0.55
N VAL A 394 33.56 21.46 -0.74
CA VAL A 394 33.00 22.79 -1.02
C VAL A 394 33.04 23.68 0.23
N ALA A 395 32.78 23.13 1.42
CA ALA A 395 32.93 23.84 2.70
C ALA A 395 34.40 24.23 2.98
N ARG A 396 35.36 23.41 2.53
CA ARG A 396 36.81 23.68 2.68
C ARG A 396 37.32 24.78 1.75
N ARG A 397 36.72 24.95 0.56
CA ARG A 397 37.07 26.02 -0.40
C ARG A 397 36.46 27.38 -0.08
N ARG A 398 35.41 27.45 0.74
CA ARG A 398 34.80 28.73 1.19
C ARG A 398 35.47 29.33 2.43
N ARG A 399 36.48 28.67 3.00
CA ARG A 399 37.24 29.12 4.19
C ARG A 399 38.75 29.28 3.94
N SER A 400 39.19 29.33 2.68
CA SER A 400 40.56 29.67 2.28
C SER A 400 40.62 31.04 1.62
#